data_AF-A0A812TTX6-F1
#
_entry.id   AF-A0A812TTX6-F1
#
_cell.length_a   1.000
_cell.length_b   1.000
_cell.length_c   1.000
_cell.angle_alpha   90.00
_cell.angle_beta   90.00
_cell.angle_gamma   90.00
#
_symmetry.space_group_name_H-M   'P 1'
#
loop_
_entity.id
_entity.type
_entity.pdbx_description
1 polymer ?
#
loop_
_entity_poly.entity_id
_entity_poly.type
_entity_poly.pdbx_seq_one_letter_code
_entity_poly.pdbx_strand_id
1 'polypeptide(L)'
;YIMHVDDDTELPDDFVLDETVWNDPRVHGVSYGIRMRPTGVVQRLVDWEFRRISQCRLFESMYSTVWFQHGIIGIWRRQAFMETMQEHPFLPFGEDNWNGTINLLKQRAMAQELRSSVTTYAPSAFFPGSSSRDQGYGATCLWKQRAERWCVNAPRRLWLRLYLMLFYRTGSLSRTLVFQATSVLHLMSVIGHLLAPFILLHALVVFVALDDWSEVSRHMLGALASFAVCQWANGLFLSAFLLRDQPCLQADAVTLLLWPLYSTFLQICTLYGHWRCLLFYIPFFPMRHGLYTEGGMDPDALRQLHGIHCVEASNLLGRLFGGWVRLMI
;
A
#
# COMPACT_ATOMS: atom_id res chain seq x y z
N TYR A 1 -2.99 -24.14 -3.21
CA TYR A 1 -2.91 -22.70 -2.91
C TYR A 1 -3.06 -21.89 -4.20
N ILE A 2 -3.05 -20.56 -4.14
CA ILE A 2 -2.86 -19.64 -5.28
C ILE A 2 -1.72 -18.71 -4.90
N MET A 3 -0.81 -18.43 -5.82
CA MET A 3 0.16 -17.34 -5.71
C MET A 3 -0.27 -16.23 -6.67
N HIS A 4 -0.30 -14.99 -6.21
CA HIS A 4 -0.33 -13.81 -7.08
C HIS A 4 1.06 -13.19 -7.08
N VAL A 5 1.49 -12.64 -8.22
CA VAL A 5 2.79 -12.00 -8.40
C VAL A 5 2.69 -10.94 -9.50
N ASP A 6 3.33 -9.77 -9.31
CA ASP A 6 3.42 -8.72 -10.34
C ASP A 6 4.33 -9.17 -11.50
N ASP A 7 4.08 -8.66 -12.71
CA ASP A 7 4.72 -9.07 -13.96
C ASP A 7 6.22 -8.73 -14.06
N ASP A 8 6.69 -7.77 -13.25
CA ASP A 8 8.10 -7.35 -13.19
C ASP A 8 8.85 -7.84 -11.93
N THR A 9 8.25 -8.81 -11.21
CA THR A 9 8.78 -9.36 -9.96
C THR A 9 9.52 -10.68 -10.16
N GLU A 10 10.74 -10.73 -9.63
CA GLU A 10 11.61 -11.91 -9.65
C GLU A 10 11.61 -12.61 -8.29
N LEU A 11 11.35 -13.91 -8.33
CA LEU A 11 11.56 -14.84 -7.22
C LEU A 11 13.06 -15.19 -7.17
N PRO A 12 13.69 -15.26 -5.98
CA PRO A 12 15.04 -15.80 -5.83
C PRO A 12 15.05 -17.33 -6.06
N ASP A 13 16.21 -17.87 -6.48
CA ASP A 13 16.36 -19.31 -6.75
C ASP A 13 16.11 -20.20 -5.51
N ASP A 14 16.34 -19.66 -4.30
CA ASP A 14 16.14 -20.31 -3.01
C ASP A 14 14.81 -19.90 -2.32
N PHE A 15 13.77 -19.58 -3.11
CA PHE A 15 12.48 -19.12 -2.58
C PHE A 15 11.80 -20.13 -1.64
N VAL A 16 11.60 -19.73 -0.38
CA VAL A 16 11.10 -20.56 0.70
C VAL A 16 9.56 -20.59 0.72
N LEU A 17 9.01 -21.75 0.41
CA LEU A 17 7.61 -22.09 0.65
C LEU A 17 7.49 -22.85 1.98
N ASP A 18 7.46 -22.13 3.11
CA ASP A 18 7.27 -22.79 4.41
C ASP A 18 5.81 -23.22 4.59
N GLU A 19 5.57 -24.54 4.61
CA GLU A 19 4.23 -25.09 4.84
C GLU A 19 3.74 -24.90 6.28
N THR A 20 4.64 -24.76 7.26
CA THR A 20 4.28 -24.69 8.69
C THR A 20 3.50 -23.43 9.06
N VAL A 21 3.59 -22.36 8.26
CA VAL A 21 2.77 -21.15 8.41
C VAL A 21 1.26 -21.45 8.28
N TRP A 22 0.92 -22.53 7.56
CA TRP A 22 -0.46 -22.99 7.36
C TRP A 22 -0.97 -23.92 8.48
N ASN A 23 -0.13 -24.26 9.47
CA ASN A 23 -0.55 -25.00 10.67
C ASN A 23 -1.49 -24.18 11.55
N ASP A 24 -1.44 -22.84 11.47
CA ASP A 24 -2.51 -22.00 12.00
C ASP A 24 -3.68 -21.98 10.99
N PRO A 25 -4.83 -22.61 11.30
CA PRO A 25 -5.96 -22.66 10.37
C PRO A 25 -6.56 -21.27 10.11
N ARG A 26 -6.27 -20.27 10.97
CA ARG A 26 -6.69 -18.88 10.74
C ARG A 26 -5.86 -18.19 9.68
N VAL A 27 -4.66 -18.67 9.31
CA VAL A 27 -3.84 -18.01 8.29
C VAL A 27 -4.37 -18.41 6.91
N HIS A 28 -4.81 -17.40 6.15
CA HIS A 28 -5.36 -17.56 4.79
C HIS A 28 -4.53 -16.89 3.69
N GLY A 29 -3.58 -16.02 4.05
CA GLY A 29 -2.63 -15.38 3.13
C GLY A 29 -1.24 -15.21 3.78
N VAL A 30 -0.17 -15.34 2.99
CA VAL A 30 1.25 -15.22 3.40
C VAL A 30 2.01 -14.34 2.40
N SER A 31 2.54 -13.21 2.90
CA SER A 31 3.20 -12.19 2.06
C SER A 31 4.70 -12.27 2.26
N TYR A 32 5.48 -11.94 1.24
CA TYR A 32 6.93 -12.09 1.26
C TYR A 32 7.64 -10.75 1.43
N GLY A 33 8.91 -10.77 1.79
CA GLY A 33 9.73 -9.57 1.81
C GLY A 33 9.87 -8.99 0.40
N ILE A 34 10.02 -7.67 0.30
CA ILE A 34 10.13 -6.99 -1.00
C ILE A 34 11.42 -6.20 -1.04
N ARG A 35 12.11 -6.30 -2.18
CA ARG A 35 13.33 -5.57 -2.51
C ARG A 35 13.14 -4.85 -3.84
N MET A 36 13.67 -3.63 -3.92
CA MET A 36 13.72 -2.88 -5.17
C MET A 36 15.13 -2.97 -5.74
N ARG A 37 15.25 -3.14 -7.06
CA ARG A 37 16.54 -3.04 -7.76
C ARG A 37 17.18 -1.66 -7.52
N PRO A 38 18.30 -1.56 -6.78
CA PRO A 38 18.79 -0.29 -6.21
C PRO A 38 19.66 0.52 -7.19
N THR A 39 19.23 0.64 -8.45
CA THR A 39 20.03 1.23 -9.55
C THR A 39 20.31 2.73 -9.40
N GLY A 40 19.58 3.42 -8.53
CA GLY A 40 19.70 4.87 -8.32
C GLY A 40 19.21 5.29 -6.93
N VAL A 41 19.43 6.57 -6.58
CA VAL A 41 19.11 7.12 -5.25
C VAL A 41 17.64 6.92 -4.87
N VAL A 42 16.72 7.22 -5.80
CA VAL A 42 15.28 7.09 -5.57
C VAL A 42 14.89 5.63 -5.30
N GLN A 43 15.42 4.68 -6.08
CA GLN A 43 15.14 3.26 -5.89
C GLN A 43 15.74 2.72 -4.58
N ARG A 44 16.90 3.22 -4.11
CA ARG A 44 17.43 2.86 -2.79
C ARG A 44 16.56 3.36 -1.64
N LEU A 45 15.99 4.55 -1.76
CA LEU A 45 15.04 5.08 -0.77
C LEU A 45 13.74 4.24 -0.73
N VAL A 46 13.24 3.79 -1.90
CA VAL A 46 12.07 2.90 -1.98
C VAL A 46 12.40 1.48 -1.48
N ASP A 47 13.59 0.95 -1.77
CA ASP A 47 14.06 -0.33 -1.22
C ASP A 47 14.07 -0.28 0.32
N TRP A 48 14.61 0.79 0.89
CA TRP A 48 14.62 1.01 2.33
C TRP A 48 13.21 1.20 2.93
N GLU A 49 12.31 1.90 2.24
CA GLU A 49 10.88 1.96 2.60
C GLU A 49 10.28 0.55 2.71
N PHE A 50 10.44 -0.27 1.67
CA PHE A 50 9.87 -1.62 1.62
C PHE A 50 10.49 -2.57 2.64
N ARG A 51 11.82 -2.57 2.82
CA ARG A 51 12.48 -3.35 3.89
C ARG A 51 11.91 -3.01 5.28
N ARG A 52 11.71 -1.72 5.59
CA ARG A 52 11.12 -1.26 6.86
C ARG A 52 9.66 -1.71 7.01
N ILE A 53 8.86 -1.60 5.95
CA ILE A 53 7.46 -2.07 5.93
C ILE A 53 7.39 -3.59 6.14
N SER A 54 8.22 -4.35 5.44
CA SER A 54 8.31 -5.81 5.55
C SER A 54 8.68 -6.26 6.97
N GLN A 55 9.63 -5.58 7.64
CA GLN A 55 9.99 -5.86 9.03
C GLN A 55 8.87 -5.50 10.03
N CYS A 56 8.20 -4.36 9.84
CA CYS A 56 7.03 -3.99 10.64
C CYS A 56 5.90 -5.02 10.49
N ARG A 57 5.68 -5.53 9.27
CA ARG A 57 4.72 -6.61 8.98
C ARG A 57 5.11 -7.96 9.56
N LEU A 58 6.40 -8.29 9.65
CA LEU A 58 6.83 -9.51 10.35
C LEU A 58 6.49 -9.40 11.85
N PHE A 59 6.73 -8.23 12.47
CA PHE A 59 6.29 -7.97 13.84
C PHE A 59 4.76 -8.10 13.99
N GLU A 60 3.98 -7.46 13.11
CA GLU A 60 2.51 -7.60 13.09
C GLU A 60 2.07 -9.08 12.94
N SER A 61 2.73 -9.85 12.08
CA SER A 61 2.47 -11.27 11.83
C SER A 61 2.77 -12.15 13.05
N MET A 62 3.95 -11.98 13.66
CA MET A 62 4.37 -12.77 14.84
C MET A 62 3.45 -12.52 16.03
N TYR A 63 3.11 -11.26 16.31
CA TYR A 63 2.34 -10.89 17.49
C TYR A 63 0.85 -10.74 17.24
N SER A 64 0.37 -10.79 15.99
CA SER A 64 -1.03 -10.58 15.63
C SER A 64 -1.36 -11.10 14.21
N THR A 65 -1.78 -10.22 13.30
CA THR A 65 -1.97 -10.43 11.85
C THR A 65 -1.50 -9.17 11.12
N VAL A 66 -1.04 -9.29 9.88
CA VAL A 66 -0.88 -8.11 9.01
C VAL A 66 -2.25 -7.59 8.55
N TRP A 67 -2.31 -6.31 8.16
CA TRP A 67 -3.53 -5.69 7.64
C TRP A 67 -3.95 -6.16 6.23
N PHE A 68 -2.98 -6.52 5.39
CA PHE A 68 -3.19 -6.94 4.00
C PHE A 68 -1.94 -7.62 3.44
N GLN A 69 -2.10 -8.44 2.41
CA GLN A 69 -0.98 -8.97 1.61
C GLN A 69 -0.45 -7.86 0.68
N HIS A 70 0.84 -7.86 0.35
CA HIS A 70 1.35 -6.94 -0.69
C HIS A 70 0.81 -7.35 -2.07
N GLY A 71 0.37 -6.38 -2.88
CA GLY A 71 -0.01 -6.63 -4.28
C GLY A 71 1.09 -7.29 -5.11
N ILE A 72 2.36 -6.94 -4.85
CA ILE A 72 3.56 -7.48 -5.52
C ILE A 72 3.69 -9.01 -5.42
N ILE A 73 3.41 -9.58 -4.23
CA ILE A 73 3.39 -11.04 -4.03
C ILE A 73 2.61 -11.44 -2.78
N GLY A 74 1.83 -12.51 -2.93
CA GLY A 74 1.22 -13.23 -1.81
C GLY A 74 0.77 -14.63 -2.21
N ILE A 75 0.80 -15.54 -1.26
CA ILE A 75 0.24 -16.88 -1.40
C ILE A 75 -1.02 -16.99 -0.54
N TRP A 76 -2.08 -17.55 -1.09
CA TRP A 76 -3.38 -17.67 -0.42
C TRP A 76 -3.91 -19.10 -0.41
N ARG A 77 -4.71 -19.43 0.61
CA ARG A 77 -5.64 -20.56 0.53
C ARG A 77 -6.64 -20.28 -0.58
N ARG A 78 -6.71 -21.16 -1.60
CA ARG A 78 -7.50 -20.98 -2.83
C ARG A 78 -8.92 -20.49 -2.55
N GLN A 79 -9.63 -21.18 -1.63
CA GLN A 79 -11.00 -20.84 -1.26
C GLN A 79 -11.16 -19.41 -0.76
N ALA A 80 -10.28 -18.94 0.13
CA ALA A 80 -10.37 -17.59 0.67
C ALA A 80 -9.99 -16.51 -0.34
N PHE A 81 -9.05 -16.79 -1.25
CA PHE A 81 -8.77 -15.87 -2.36
C PHE A 81 -9.99 -15.73 -3.28
N MET A 82 -10.63 -16.84 -3.68
CA MET A 82 -11.83 -16.80 -4.51
C MET A 82 -12.97 -16.01 -3.84
N GLU A 83 -13.29 -16.30 -2.57
CA GLU A 83 -14.30 -15.55 -1.81
C GLU A 83 -13.95 -14.05 -1.66
N THR A 84 -12.67 -13.73 -1.53
CA THR A 84 -12.21 -12.34 -1.43
C THR A 84 -12.39 -11.60 -2.75
N MET A 85 -12.03 -12.23 -3.89
CA MET A 85 -12.24 -11.67 -5.22
C MET A 85 -13.72 -11.54 -5.59
N GLN A 86 -14.58 -12.42 -5.05
CA GLN A 86 -16.03 -12.33 -5.21
C GLN A 86 -16.64 -11.08 -4.55
N GLU A 87 -16.08 -10.63 -3.42
CA GLU A 87 -16.54 -9.44 -2.67
C GLU A 87 -15.72 -8.18 -2.97
N HIS A 88 -14.70 -8.27 -3.84
CA HIS A 88 -13.77 -7.20 -4.11
C HIS A 88 -14.47 -6.03 -4.86
N PRO A 89 -14.29 -4.75 -4.47
CA PRO A 89 -15.01 -3.62 -5.08
C PRO A 89 -14.42 -3.10 -6.40
N PHE A 90 -13.45 -3.82 -6.99
CA PHE A 90 -12.77 -3.55 -8.27
C PHE A 90 -12.51 -2.07 -8.57
N LEU A 91 -11.97 -1.35 -7.58
CA LEU A 91 -11.44 -0.01 -7.77
C LEU A 91 -10.11 -0.08 -8.54
N PRO A 92 -9.74 0.98 -9.30
CA PRO A 92 -8.55 0.96 -10.15
C PRO A 92 -7.23 0.83 -9.37
N PHE A 93 -7.21 1.13 -8.07
CA PHE A 93 -6.02 1.09 -7.22
C PHE A 93 -6.35 0.59 -5.81
N GLY A 94 -5.36 0.06 -5.09
CA GLY A 94 -5.47 -0.33 -3.68
C GLY A 94 -6.35 -1.57 -3.44
N GLU A 95 -6.35 -2.49 -4.41
CA GLU A 95 -7.03 -3.78 -4.42
C GLU A 95 -6.48 -4.72 -3.34
N ASP A 96 -5.16 -4.84 -3.24
CA ASP A 96 -4.44 -5.60 -2.21
C ASP A 96 -4.93 -5.30 -0.78
N ASN A 97 -5.14 -4.01 -0.47
CA ASN A 97 -5.64 -3.54 0.81
C ASN A 97 -7.14 -3.85 1.01
N TRP A 98 -7.94 -3.89 -0.06
CA TRP A 98 -9.31 -4.38 -0.01
C TRP A 98 -9.36 -5.88 0.23
N ASN A 99 -8.52 -6.67 -0.45
CA ASN A 99 -8.41 -8.12 -0.22
C ASN A 99 -8.08 -8.43 1.23
N GLY A 100 -7.10 -7.73 1.79
CA GLY A 100 -6.78 -7.82 3.22
C GLY A 100 -7.94 -7.44 4.13
N THR A 101 -8.63 -6.34 3.84
CA THR A 101 -9.79 -5.86 4.61
C THR A 101 -10.92 -6.89 4.61
N ILE A 102 -11.28 -7.44 3.45
CA ILE A 102 -12.32 -8.48 3.29
C ILE A 102 -11.94 -9.76 4.06
N ASN A 103 -10.69 -10.21 3.94
CA ASN A 103 -10.21 -11.38 4.66
C ASN A 103 -10.27 -11.18 6.19
N LEU A 104 -9.91 -10.00 6.70
CA LEU A 104 -10.04 -9.66 8.13
C LEU A 104 -11.51 -9.58 8.58
N LEU A 105 -12.42 -9.05 7.77
CA LEU A 105 -13.86 -9.02 8.09
C LEU A 105 -14.44 -10.43 8.27
N LYS A 106 -13.91 -11.42 7.54
CA LYS A 106 -14.21 -12.85 7.69
C LYS A 106 -13.50 -13.51 8.89
N GLN A 107 -12.91 -12.74 9.80
CA GLN A 107 -12.14 -13.18 10.98
C GLN A 107 -10.94 -14.09 10.65
N ARG A 108 -10.37 -13.94 9.44
CA ARG A 108 -9.17 -14.66 9.01
C ARG A 108 -7.93 -13.82 9.30
N ALA A 109 -6.79 -14.48 9.48
CA ALA A 109 -5.48 -13.88 9.67
C ALA A 109 -4.64 -13.98 8.39
N MET A 110 -3.57 -13.19 8.37
CA MET A 110 -2.56 -13.13 7.33
C MET A 110 -1.18 -13.03 7.96
N ALA A 111 -0.21 -13.69 7.35
CA ALA A 111 1.17 -13.73 7.81
C ALA A 111 2.13 -13.00 6.85
N GLN A 112 3.36 -12.78 7.35
CA GLN A 112 4.50 -12.24 6.64
C GLN A 112 5.70 -13.20 6.80
N GLU A 113 6.31 -13.55 5.69
CA GLU A 113 7.57 -14.30 5.57
C GLU A 113 8.70 -13.36 5.16
N LEU A 114 9.92 -13.55 5.70
CA LEU A 114 11.11 -12.75 5.36
C LEU A 114 12.39 -13.58 5.09
N ARG A 115 12.39 -14.91 5.25
CA ARG A 115 13.50 -15.77 4.80
C ARG A 115 13.76 -15.67 3.31
N SER A 116 12.70 -15.39 2.54
CA SER A 116 12.81 -14.99 1.14
C SER A 116 12.22 -13.60 0.93
N SER A 117 12.87 -12.84 0.06
CA SER A 117 12.36 -11.57 -0.44
C SER A 117 12.40 -11.56 -1.96
N VAL A 118 11.33 -11.08 -2.59
CA VAL A 118 11.28 -10.92 -4.05
C VAL A 118 11.92 -9.62 -4.48
N THR A 119 12.40 -9.58 -5.72
CA THR A 119 13.03 -8.40 -6.32
C THR A 119 12.14 -7.83 -7.42
N THR A 120 11.69 -6.58 -7.27
CA THR A 120 10.88 -5.84 -8.27
C THR A 120 11.53 -4.49 -8.56
N TYR A 121 10.88 -3.65 -9.37
CA TYR A 121 11.34 -2.33 -9.77
C TYR A 121 10.56 -1.20 -9.08
N ALA A 122 11.30 -0.16 -8.71
CA ALA A 122 10.73 1.13 -8.31
C ALA A 122 10.93 2.19 -9.41
N PRO A 123 10.07 3.21 -9.48
CA PRO A 123 10.30 4.39 -10.30
C PRO A 123 11.62 5.08 -9.93
N SER A 124 12.39 5.52 -10.92
CA SER A 124 13.65 6.24 -10.73
C SER A 124 13.47 7.73 -10.39
N ALA A 125 12.23 8.22 -10.40
CA ALA A 125 11.86 9.62 -10.40
C ALA A 125 10.80 9.95 -9.34
N PHE A 126 10.92 11.12 -8.69
CA PHE A 126 9.89 11.62 -7.78
C PHE A 126 8.64 12.12 -8.53
N PHE A 127 8.83 12.90 -9.59
CA PHE A 127 7.76 13.61 -10.30
C PHE A 127 7.70 13.23 -11.80
N PRO A 128 6.57 13.46 -12.49
CA PRO A 128 6.45 13.16 -13.93
C PRO A 128 7.50 13.87 -14.79
N GLY A 129 7.77 13.33 -15.99
CA GLY A 129 8.68 13.94 -16.97
C GLY A 129 10.18 13.73 -16.73
N SER A 130 10.57 12.98 -15.69
CA SER A 130 11.99 12.72 -15.34
C SER A 130 12.41 11.24 -15.41
N SER A 131 11.59 10.39 -16.04
CA SER A 131 11.84 8.95 -16.22
C SER A 131 11.64 8.53 -17.67
N SER A 132 12.49 7.64 -18.17
CA SER A 132 12.45 7.07 -19.53
C SER A 132 11.76 5.71 -19.65
N ARG A 133 11.25 5.14 -18.54
CA ARG A 133 10.61 3.82 -18.50
C ARG A 133 9.15 3.93 -18.08
N ASP A 134 8.25 3.34 -18.87
CA ASP A 134 6.92 2.96 -18.43
C ASP A 134 7.00 1.73 -17.51
N GLN A 135 6.41 1.83 -16.32
CA GLN A 135 6.35 0.76 -15.31
C GLN A 135 4.89 0.36 -15.03
N GLY A 136 4.58 -0.93 -15.10
CA GLY A 136 3.25 -1.50 -14.84
C GLY A 136 2.13 -0.75 -15.55
N TYR A 137 1.08 -0.37 -14.80
CA TYR A 137 -0.03 0.51 -15.22
C TYR A 137 0.42 1.97 -15.56
N GLY A 138 1.59 2.20 -16.14
CA GLY A 138 2.13 3.52 -16.47
C GLY A 138 2.51 4.39 -15.26
N ALA A 139 2.97 3.79 -14.15
CA ALA A 139 3.43 4.47 -12.94
C ALA A 139 4.87 5.01 -13.09
N THR A 140 5.08 5.91 -14.04
CA THR A 140 6.42 6.42 -14.43
C THR A 140 7.21 7.10 -13.30
N CYS A 141 6.54 7.62 -12.27
CA CYS A 141 7.18 8.31 -11.13
C CYS A 141 6.51 7.98 -9.79
N LEU A 142 7.20 8.24 -8.68
CA LEU A 142 6.69 8.01 -7.33
C LEU A 142 5.44 8.85 -7.00
N TRP A 143 5.32 10.07 -7.50
CA TRP A 143 4.10 10.87 -7.31
C TRP A 143 2.86 10.14 -7.87
N LYS A 144 2.96 9.65 -9.10
CA LYS A 144 1.90 8.88 -9.75
C LYS A 144 1.65 7.54 -9.05
N GLN A 145 2.69 6.88 -8.53
CA GLN A 145 2.56 5.61 -7.81
C GLN A 145 1.96 5.77 -6.39
N ARG A 146 2.41 6.77 -5.62
CA ARG A 146 1.98 7.01 -4.23
C ARG A 146 0.74 7.91 -4.19
N ALA A 147 0.88 9.17 -4.59
CA ALA A 147 -0.11 10.23 -4.38
C ALA A 147 -1.40 10.01 -5.17
N GLU A 148 -1.31 9.50 -6.41
CA GLU A 148 -2.48 9.35 -7.30
C GLU A 148 -3.15 7.96 -7.23
N ARG A 149 -2.52 6.97 -6.57
CA ARG A 149 -2.94 5.55 -6.61
C ARG A 149 -2.99 4.86 -5.25
N TRP A 150 -1.84 4.71 -4.58
CA TRP A 150 -1.80 3.95 -3.32
C TRP A 150 -2.49 4.73 -2.18
N CYS A 151 -2.26 6.04 -2.10
CA CYS A 151 -2.83 6.90 -1.07
C CYS A 151 -4.33 7.23 -1.31
N VAL A 152 -4.86 7.13 -2.53
CA VAL A 152 -6.24 7.55 -2.87
C VAL A 152 -7.37 6.61 -2.40
N ASN A 153 -7.10 5.78 -1.40
CA ASN A 153 -7.99 4.71 -0.98
C ASN A 153 -8.17 4.56 0.54
N ALA A 154 -7.22 5.01 1.37
CA ALA A 154 -7.30 4.78 2.81
C ALA A 154 -8.53 5.43 3.48
N PRO A 155 -8.94 6.68 3.15
CA PRO A 155 -10.15 7.28 3.72
C PRO A 155 -11.43 6.52 3.40
N ARG A 156 -11.56 5.95 2.19
CA ARG A 156 -12.74 5.15 1.78
C ARG A 156 -12.97 3.92 2.67
N ARG A 157 -11.89 3.37 3.25
CA ARG A 157 -11.92 2.22 4.17
C ARG A 157 -11.88 2.61 5.66
N LEU A 158 -11.94 3.90 6.00
CA LEU A 158 -11.77 4.37 7.40
C LEU A 158 -12.78 3.72 8.36
N TRP A 159 -14.05 3.65 7.97
CA TRP A 159 -15.11 3.01 8.75
C TRP A 159 -14.92 1.50 8.93
N LEU A 160 -14.43 0.79 7.90
CA LEU A 160 -14.06 -0.63 7.98
C LEU A 160 -12.87 -0.86 8.91
N ARG A 161 -11.89 0.04 8.90
CA ARG A 161 -10.73 -0.04 9.81
C ARG A 161 -11.14 0.22 11.26
N LEU A 162 -12.07 1.15 11.50
CA LEU A 162 -12.68 1.35 12.83
C LEU A 162 -13.47 0.12 13.27
N TYR A 163 -14.28 -0.48 12.39
CA TYR A 163 -14.99 -1.73 12.67
C TYR A 163 -14.02 -2.85 13.03
N LEU A 164 -12.98 -3.07 12.22
CA LEU A 164 -11.98 -4.11 12.47
C LEU A 164 -11.23 -3.89 13.78
N MET A 165 -10.82 -2.66 14.10
CA MET A 165 -10.21 -2.35 15.42
C MET A 165 -11.11 -2.78 16.58
N LEU A 166 -12.42 -2.51 16.49
CA LEU A 166 -13.36 -2.81 17.56
C LEU A 166 -13.76 -4.29 17.62
N PHE A 167 -13.90 -4.96 16.48
CA PHE A 167 -14.58 -6.27 16.36
C PHE A 167 -13.73 -7.42 15.79
N TYR A 168 -12.55 -7.17 15.23
CA TYR A 168 -11.63 -8.24 14.83
C TYR A 168 -11.08 -8.96 16.06
N ARG A 169 -11.05 -10.30 16.03
CA ARG A 169 -10.55 -11.14 17.12
C ARG A 169 -9.60 -12.18 16.56
N THR A 170 -8.36 -12.11 17.00
CA THR A 170 -7.34 -13.13 16.65
C THR A 170 -7.58 -14.48 17.33
N GLY A 171 -8.48 -14.56 18.31
CA GLY A 171 -8.63 -15.72 19.21
C GLY A 171 -7.63 -15.76 20.37
N SER A 172 -6.77 -14.75 20.51
CA SER A 172 -5.93 -14.53 21.70
C SER A 172 -6.07 -13.08 22.18
N LEU A 173 -6.13 -12.86 23.50
CA LEU A 173 -6.27 -11.52 24.07
C LEU A 173 -5.04 -10.66 23.74
N SER A 174 -3.83 -11.16 23.97
CA SER A 174 -2.59 -10.42 23.70
C SER A 174 -2.44 -10.08 22.22
N ARG A 175 -2.70 -11.05 21.32
CA ARG A 175 -2.63 -10.81 19.86
C ARG A 175 -3.71 -9.84 19.38
N THR A 176 -4.87 -9.81 20.02
CA THR A 176 -5.94 -8.83 19.73
C THR A 176 -5.58 -7.43 20.23
N LEU A 177 -4.98 -7.30 21.42
CA LEU A 177 -4.49 -6.01 21.93
C LEU A 177 -3.40 -5.42 21.02
N VAL A 178 -2.50 -6.26 20.49
CA VAL A 178 -1.49 -5.83 19.50
C VAL A 178 -2.16 -5.36 18.20
N PHE A 179 -3.17 -6.09 17.69
CA PHE A 179 -3.96 -5.63 16.54
C PHE A 179 -4.60 -4.26 16.80
N GLN A 180 -5.17 -4.08 17.98
CA GLN A 180 -5.85 -2.83 18.36
C GLN A 180 -4.85 -1.66 18.48
N ALA A 181 -3.69 -1.88 19.08
CA ALA A 181 -2.64 -0.86 19.18
C ALA A 181 -2.13 -0.42 17.79
N THR A 182 -1.81 -1.38 16.90
CA THR A 182 -1.39 -1.03 15.52
C THR A 182 -2.53 -0.42 14.71
N SER A 183 -3.78 -0.85 14.93
CA SER A 183 -4.97 -0.21 14.36
C SER A 183 -5.10 1.25 14.75
N VAL A 184 -4.92 1.59 16.03
CA VAL A 184 -4.97 2.99 16.51
C VAL A 184 -3.91 3.83 15.81
N LEU A 185 -2.66 3.35 15.70
CA LEU A 185 -1.60 4.08 14.99
C LEU A 185 -1.94 4.32 13.50
N HIS A 186 -2.47 3.31 12.81
CA HIS A 186 -2.93 3.48 11.42
C HIS A 186 -4.11 4.44 11.30
N LEU A 187 -5.09 4.39 12.20
CA LEU A 187 -6.25 5.27 12.22
C LEU A 187 -5.86 6.73 12.53
N MET A 188 -5.00 6.94 13.53
CA MET A 188 -4.42 8.26 13.85
C MET A 188 -3.65 8.84 12.67
N SER A 189 -2.90 8.02 11.92
CA SER A 189 -2.22 8.47 10.70
C SER A 189 -3.21 8.93 9.62
N VAL A 190 -4.27 8.16 9.35
CA VAL A 190 -5.29 8.58 8.37
C VAL A 190 -6.01 9.86 8.82
N ILE A 191 -6.47 9.90 10.07
CA ILE A 191 -7.19 11.06 10.64
C ILE A 191 -6.29 12.29 10.67
N GLY A 192 -5.01 12.16 11.07
CA GLY A 192 -4.05 13.26 11.08
C GLY A 192 -3.86 13.90 9.71
N HIS A 193 -3.72 13.09 8.64
CA HIS A 193 -3.66 13.59 7.26
C HIS A 193 -4.97 14.25 6.79
N LEU A 194 -6.13 13.79 7.29
CA LEU A 194 -7.42 14.43 7.01
C LEU A 194 -7.60 15.74 7.78
N LEU A 195 -7.04 15.87 8.98
CA LEU A 195 -7.08 17.10 9.77
C LEU A 195 -6.01 18.12 9.35
N ALA A 196 -4.91 17.68 8.74
CA ALA A 196 -3.74 18.51 8.44
C ALA A 196 -4.05 19.83 7.70
N PRO A 197 -4.90 19.91 6.65
CA PRO A 197 -5.20 21.19 6.01
C PRO A 197 -5.97 22.16 6.90
N PHE A 198 -6.79 21.67 7.83
CA PHE A 198 -7.48 22.53 8.80
C PHE A 198 -6.51 23.08 9.84
N ILE A 199 -5.55 22.26 10.29
CA ILE A 199 -4.46 22.69 11.18
C ILE A 199 -3.58 23.73 10.48
N LEU A 200 -3.20 23.49 9.22
CA LEU A 200 -2.41 24.45 8.41
C LEU A 200 -3.18 25.74 8.11
N LEU A 201 -4.48 25.67 7.83
CA LEU A 201 -5.33 26.85 7.64
C LEU A 201 -5.48 27.64 8.94
N HIS A 202 -5.68 26.97 10.08
CA HIS A 202 -5.71 27.63 11.38
C HIS A 202 -4.38 28.32 11.68
N ALA A 203 -3.25 27.64 11.46
CA ALA A 203 -1.92 28.22 11.59
C ALA A 203 -1.73 29.45 10.68
N LEU A 204 -2.24 29.41 9.44
CA LEU A 204 -2.20 30.55 8.50
C LEU A 204 -3.09 31.72 8.95
N VAL A 205 -4.28 31.45 9.51
CA VAL A 205 -5.14 32.52 10.05
C VAL A 205 -4.49 33.18 11.26
N VAL A 206 -3.91 32.38 12.17
CA VAL A 206 -3.13 32.88 13.32
C VAL A 206 -1.90 33.67 12.86
N PHE A 207 -1.18 33.18 11.85
CA PHE A 207 -0.05 33.86 11.21
C PHE A 207 -0.40 35.25 10.67
N VAL A 208 -1.55 35.39 9.99
CA VAL A 208 -2.01 36.69 9.47
C VAL A 208 -2.55 37.60 10.59
N ALA A 209 -3.13 37.04 11.65
CA ALA A 209 -3.78 37.82 12.70
C ALA A 209 -2.85 38.37 13.79
N LEU A 210 -1.70 37.73 14.05
CA LEU A 210 -0.83 38.09 15.18
C LEU A 210 0.21 39.18 14.88
N ASP A 211 0.48 39.50 13.61
CA ASP A 211 1.51 40.43 13.12
C ASP A 211 2.97 40.16 13.60
N ASP A 212 3.20 39.19 14.50
CA ASP A 212 4.50 38.63 14.82
C ASP A 212 4.85 37.45 13.90
N TRP A 213 5.41 37.79 12.74
CA TRP A 213 5.96 36.87 11.75
C TRP A 213 7.07 35.96 12.33
N SER A 214 7.72 36.35 13.44
CA SER A 214 8.85 35.62 14.01
C SER A 214 8.41 34.41 14.84
N GLU A 215 7.28 34.49 15.56
CA GLU A 215 6.88 33.42 16.47
C GLU A 215 6.25 32.24 15.72
N VAL A 216 5.30 32.51 14.82
CA VAL A 216 4.62 31.43 14.09
C VAL A 216 5.58 30.74 13.11
N SER A 217 6.48 31.48 12.47
CA SER A 217 7.52 30.89 11.61
C SER A 217 8.48 29.99 12.40
N ARG A 218 8.93 30.40 13.60
CA ARG A 218 9.73 29.56 14.50
C ARG A 218 9.02 28.26 14.88
N HIS A 219 7.72 28.32 15.21
CA HIS A 219 6.94 27.12 15.55
C HIS A 219 6.78 26.17 14.35
N MET A 220 6.49 26.69 13.16
CA MET A 220 6.38 25.88 11.94
C MET A 220 7.73 25.24 11.54
N LEU A 221 8.82 26.01 11.57
CA LEU A 221 10.17 25.47 11.33
C LEU A 221 10.54 24.43 12.37
N GLY A 222 10.24 24.68 13.65
CA GLY A 222 10.48 23.77 14.77
C GLY A 222 9.73 22.45 14.63
N ALA A 223 8.47 22.49 14.17
CA ALA A 223 7.68 21.28 13.90
C ALA A 223 8.25 20.47 12.72
N LEU A 224 8.60 21.13 11.61
CA LEU A 224 9.23 20.49 10.44
C LEU A 224 10.61 19.89 10.79
N ALA A 225 11.43 20.62 11.53
CA ALA A 225 12.74 20.15 12.00
C ALA A 225 12.59 18.97 12.97
N SER A 226 11.65 19.04 13.93
CA SER A 226 11.36 17.94 14.85
C SER A 226 10.89 16.68 14.11
N PHE A 227 10.00 16.83 13.11
CA PHE A 227 9.61 15.71 12.25
C PHE A 227 10.82 15.12 11.51
N ALA A 228 11.66 15.96 10.89
CA ALA A 228 12.84 15.49 10.17
C ALA A 228 13.84 14.76 11.07
N VAL A 229 14.10 15.28 12.27
CA VAL A 229 14.94 14.65 13.30
C VAL A 229 14.34 13.32 13.77
N CYS A 230 13.03 13.25 14.02
CA CYS A 230 12.35 12.00 14.36
C CYS A 230 12.46 10.95 13.25
N GLN A 231 12.33 11.35 11.99
CA GLN A 231 12.52 10.44 10.85
C GLN A 231 13.97 9.95 10.73
N TRP A 232 14.97 10.80 10.95
CA TRP A 232 16.39 10.39 11.02
C TRP A 232 16.65 9.46 12.20
N ALA A 233 16.21 9.82 13.41
CA ALA A 233 16.39 8.99 14.60
C ALA A 233 15.77 7.60 14.41
N ASN A 234 14.58 7.52 13.80
CA ASN A 234 13.92 6.26 13.45
C ASN A 234 14.73 5.44 12.43
N GLY A 235 15.19 6.06 11.34
CA GLY A 235 16.02 5.39 10.32
C GLY A 235 17.35 4.89 10.87
N LEU A 236 18.05 5.74 11.62
CA LEU A 236 19.31 5.42 12.30
C LEU A 236 19.12 4.34 13.37
N PHE A 237 18.05 4.41 14.17
CA PHE A 237 17.76 3.40 15.20
C PHE A 237 17.50 2.02 14.58
N LEU A 238 16.71 1.97 13.51
CA LEU A 238 16.47 0.72 12.77
C LEU A 238 17.78 0.15 12.19
N SER A 239 18.60 0.97 11.54
CA SER A 239 19.87 0.50 10.95
C SER A 239 20.88 0.09 12.04
N ALA A 240 21.16 0.96 13.02
CA ALA A 240 22.25 0.77 13.97
C ALA A 240 21.95 -0.23 15.11
N PHE A 241 20.68 -0.48 15.43
CA PHE A 241 20.28 -1.38 16.52
C PHE A 241 19.46 -2.57 16.02
N LEU A 242 18.26 -2.34 15.47
CA LEU A 242 17.32 -3.43 15.17
C LEU A 242 17.76 -4.34 14.00
N LEU A 243 18.46 -3.78 13.02
CA LEU A 243 18.95 -4.51 11.84
C LEU A 243 20.47 -4.70 11.85
N ARG A 244 21.15 -4.36 12.96
CA ARG A 244 22.62 -4.32 13.09
C ARG A 244 23.28 -5.58 12.55
N ASP A 245 22.79 -6.74 12.97
CA ASP A 245 23.35 -8.05 12.64
C ASP A 245 22.77 -8.64 11.34
N GLN A 246 22.10 -7.82 10.53
CA GLN A 246 21.54 -8.17 9.22
C GLN A 246 22.11 -7.25 8.12
N PRO A 247 23.38 -7.44 7.69
CA PRO A 247 24.04 -6.58 6.70
C PRO A 247 23.26 -6.46 5.38
N CYS A 248 22.55 -7.51 4.97
CA CYS A 248 21.73 -7.53 3.76
C CYS A 248 20.51 -6.59 3.83
N LEU A 249 20.10 -6.14 5.02
CA LEU A 249 18.99 -5.21 5.24
C LEU A 249 19.42 -3.77 5.58
N GLN A 250 20.70 -3.53 5.87
CA GLN A 250 21.24 -2.20 6.16
C GLN A 250 21.02 -1.18 5.02
N ALA A 251 20.73 0.06 5.39
CA ALA A 251 20.73 1.19 4.47
C ALA A 251 22.14 1.79 4.34
N ASP A 252 22.48 2.28 3.14
CA ASP A 252 23.70 3.07 2.95
C ASP A 252 23.57 4.48 3.54
N ALA A 253 24.71 5.14 3.78
CA ALA A 253 24.76 6.46 4.40
C ALA A 253 23.99 7.54 3.60
N VAL A 254 23.95 7.46 2.26
CA VAL A 254 23.21 8.43 1.43
C VAL A 254 21.70 8.20 1.57
N THR A 255 21.26 6.94 1.60
CA THR A 255 19.86 6.57 1.86
C THR A 255 19.40 7.03 3.25
N LEU A 256 20.22 6.87 4.30
CA LEU A 256 19.92 7.36 5.63
C LEU A 256 19.89 8.90 5.69
N LEU A 257 20.87 9.59 5.08
CA LEU A 257 20.93 11.04 5.01
C LEU A 257 19.67 11.63 4.35
N LEU A 258 19.22 11.06 3.22
CA LEU A 258 18.07 11.56 2.45
C LEU A 258 16.71 11.08 2.98
N TRP A 259 16.68 10.18 3.97
CA TRP A 259 15.45 9.57 4.48
C TRP A 259 14.36 10.55 4.98
N PRO A 260 14.65 11.70 5.63
CA PRO A 260 13.61 12.63 6.06
C PRO A 260 12.98 13.37 4.89
N LEU A 261 13.77 13.75 3.88
CA LEU A 261 13.27 14.39 2.66
C LEU A 261 12.32 13.44 1.93
N TYR A 262 12.71 12.18 1.81
CA TYR A 262 11.88 11.11 1.27
C TYR A 262 10.60 10.87 2.10
N SER A 263 10.73 10.83 3.43
CA SER A 263 9.60 10.67 4.35
C SER A 263 8.59 11.81 4.24
N THR A 264 9.07 13.06 4.16
CA THR A 264 8.24 14.26 3.97
C THR A 264 7.54 14.20 2.61
N PHE A 265 8.23 13.80 1.54
CA PHE A 265 7.60 13.54 0.24
C PHE A 265 6.47 12.51 0.33
N LEU A 266 6.65 11.41 1.09
CA LEU A 266 5.58 10.43 1.33
C LEU A 266 4.41 11.00 2.15
N GLN A 267 4.65 11.88 3.13
CA GLN A 267 3.56 12.57 3.85
C GLN A 267 2.77 13.49 2.90
N ILE A 268 3.45 14.24 2.02
CA ILE A 268 2.79 15.10 1.02
C ILE A 268 1.96 14.25 0.03
N CYS A 269 2.51 13.11 -0.44
CA CYS A 269 1.77 12.18 -1.28
C CYS A 269 0.53 11.62 -0.57
N THR A 270 0.65 11.31 0.72
CA THR A 270 -0.45 10.77 1.54
C THR A 270 -1.53 11.82 1.78
N LEU A 271 -1.13 13.06 2.10
CA LEU A 271 -2.02 14.21 2.24
C LEU A 271 -2.82 14.46 0.95
N TYR A 272 -2.12 14.59 -0.18
CA TYR A 272 -2.76 14.76 -1.49
C TYR A 272 -3.71 13.60 -1.81
N GLY A 273 -3.24 12.36 -1.64
CA GLY A 273 -4.02 11.17 -1.96
C GLY A 273 -5.27 11.02 -1.11
N HIS A 274 -5.19 11.30 0.20
CA HIS A 274 -6.35 11.25 1.10
C HIS A 274 -7.40 12.30 0.71
N TRP A 275 -6.99 13.52 0.41
CA TRP A 275 -7.92 14.58 0.00
C TRP A 275 -8.49 14.37 -1.40
N ARG A 276 -7.69 13.86 -2.34
CA ARG A 276 -8.19 13.39 -3.64
C ARG A 276 -9.15 12.19 -3.49
N CYS A 277 -8.97 11.35 -2.48
CA CYS A 277 -9.94 10.29 -2.15
C CYS A 277 -11.29 10.88 -1.75
N LEU A 278 -11.30 11.86 -0.82
CA LEU A 278 -12.54 12.46 -0.32
C LEU A 278 -13.24 13.37 -1.35
N LEU A 279 -12.49 14.24 -2.02
CA LEU A 279 -13.06 15.28 -2.89
C LEU A 279 -13.35 14.81 -4.31
N PHE A 280 -12.72 13.71 -4.77
CA PHE A 280 -12.82 13.27 -6.16
C PHE A 280 -13.19 11.79 -6.30
N TYR A 281 -12.42 10.87 -5.71
CA TYR A 281 -12.73 9.44 -5.92
C TYR A 281 -14.03 9.00 -5.25
N ILE A 282 -14.31 9.38 -3.99
CA ILE A 282 -15.56 8.96 -3.32
C ILE A 282 -16.80 9.53 -4.04
N PRO A 283 -16.86 10.83 -4.44
CA PRO A 283 -18.01 11.38 -5.15
C PRO A 283 -18.19 10.86 -6.59
N PHE A 284 -17.11 10.69 -7.36
CA PHE A 284 -17.20 10.43 -8.81
C PHE A 284 -16.84 8.99 -9.24
N PHE A 285 -16.25 8.18 -8.35
CA PHE A 285 -15.87 6.79 -8.64
C PHE A 285 -16.60 5.86 -7.66
N PRO A 286 -17.77 5.30 -8.04
CA PRO A 286 -18.49 4.36 -7.19
C PRO A 286 -17.66 3.09 -6.95
N MET A 287 -17.82 2.50 -5.78
CA MET A 287 -17.33 1.14 -5.53
C MET A 287 -18.17 0.17 -6.36
N ARG A 288 -17.53 -0.75 -7.06
CA ARG A 288 -18.19 -1.72 -7.91
C ARG A 288 -18.18 -3.07 -7.18
N HIS A 289 -19.18 -3.27 -6.31
CA HIS A 289 -19.06 -4.07 -5.08
C HIS A 289 -19.15 -5.62 -5.20
N GLY A 290 -18.66 -6.23 -6.30
CA GLY A 290 -18.48 -7.71 -6.46
C GLY A 290 -19.77 -8.56 -6.52
N LEU A 291 -19.85 -9.74 -7.15
CA LEU A 291 -18.95 -10.41 -8.10
C LEU A 291 -18.85 -9.60 -9.40
N TYR A 292 -17.69 -9.02 -9.68
CA TYR A 292 -17.30 -8.55 -11.01
C TYR A 292 -18.24 -7.57 -11.76
N THR A 293 -19.15 -6.89 -11.07
CA THR A 293 -19.52 -5.49 -11.37
C THR A 293 -20.50 -5.23 -12.52
N GLU A 294 -21.78 -5.49 -12.29
CA GLU A 294 -22.87 -4.93 -13.11
C GLU A 294 -22.92 -3.38 -13.00
N GLY A 295 -23.40 -2.63 -14.00
CA GLY A 295 -24.02 -3.04 -15.26
C GLY A 295 -23.10 -2.94 -16.49
N GLY A 296 -22.89 -4.08 -17.16
CA GLY A 296 -22.05 -4.21 -18.36
C GLY A 296 -21.49 -5.61 -18.59
N MET A 297 -21.81 -6.58 -17.72
CA MET A 297 -21.29 -7.94 -17.73
C MET A 297 -22.37 -8.93 -18.19
N ASP A 298 -22.40 -9.25 -19.49
CA ASP A 298 -23.28 -10.29 -20.03
C ASP A 298 -22.65 -11.70 -19.92
N PRO A 299 -23.37 -12.78 -20.22
CA PRO A 299 -22.81 -14.14 -20.22
C PRO A 299 -21.80 -14.50 -21.33
N ASP A 300 -21.39 -13.63 -22.25
CA ASP A 300 -20.14 -13.83 -23.01
C ASP A 300 -18.98 -13.24 -22.21
N ALA A 301 -19.18 -12.05 -21.61
CA ALA A 301 -18.22 -11.44 -20.69
C ALA A 301 -18.02 -12.31 -19.44
N LEU A 302 -19.06 -12.72 -18.72
CA LEU A 302 -18.95 -13.59 -17.55
C LEU A 302 -18.46 -15.00 -17.93
N ARG A 303 -18.66 -15.44 -19.19
CA ARG A 303 -18.15 -16.74 -19.67
C ARG A 303 -16.68 -16.69 -20.14
N GLN A 304 -16.21 -15.52 -20.55
CA GLN A 304 -14.78 -15.17 -20.58
C GLN A 304 -14.20 -15.07 -19.17
N LEU A 305 -14.88 -14.36 -18.28
CA LEU A 305 -14.24 -13.75 -17.12
C LEU A 305 -14.30 -14.64 -15.86
N HIS A 306 -15.36 -15.45 -15.65
CA HIS A 306 -15.59 -16.14 -14.36
C HIS A 306 -16.14 -17.57 -14.38
N GLY A 307 -16.37 -18.28 -15.48
CA GLY A 307 -15.78 -18.25 -16.81
C GLY A 307 -16.47 -19.38 -17.57
N ILE A 308 -15.89 -20.58 -17.59
CA ILE A 308 -16.76 -21.78 -17.58
C ILE A 308 -17.68 -21.89 -18.85
N HIS A 309 -17.26 -21.90 -20.11
CA HIS A 309 -16.01 -21.68 -20.83
C HIS A 309 -16.42 -21.03 -22.17
N CYS A 310 -15.88 -19.88 -22.56
CA CYS A 310 -16.28 -19.18 -23.80
C CYS A 310 -15.60 -19.74 -25.07
N VAL A 311 -16.22 -19.53 -26.25
CA VAL A 311 -15.89 -20.21 -27.52
C VAL A 311 -15.91 -19.17 -28.67
N GLU A 312 -14.87 -18.96 -29.48
CA GLU A 312 -13.50 -19.52 -29.49
C GLU A 312 -12.49 -18.50 -30.06
N ALA A 313 -11.19 -18.80 -29.97
CA ALA A 313 -10.11 -17.82 -30.15
C ALA A 313 -9.47 -17.81 -31.55
N SER A 314 -10.12 -17.19 -32.56
CA SER A 314 -9.62 -17.18 -33.96
C SER A 314 -9.17 -15.83 -34.54
N ASN A 315 -9.39 -14.69 -33.86
CA ASN A 315 -9.25 -13.35 -34.47
C ASN A 315 -8.28 -12.37 -33.75
N LEU A 316 -7.17 -12.86 -33.20
CA LEU A 316 -6.21 -12.06 -32.42
C LEU A 316 -5.51 -10.90 -33.19
N LEU A 317 -5.60 -10.87 -34.52
CA LEU A 317 -4.87 -9.94 -35.39
C LEU A 317 -5.65 -8.68 -35.80
N GLY A 318 -6.96 -8.60 -35.54
CA GLY A 318 -7.85 -7.61 -36.20
C GLY A 318 -7.95 -6.21 -35.58
N ARG A 319 -7.27 -5.90 -34.46
CA ARG A 319 -7.60 -4.70 -33.64
C ARG A 319 -6.47 -3.69 -33.37
N LEU A 320 -5.36 -3.74 -34.13
CA LEU A 320 -4.30 -2.72 -34.02
C LEU A 320 -4.68 -1.32 -34.59
N PHE A 321 -5.87 -1.13 -35.18
CA PHE A 321 -6.13 0.01 -36.09
C PHE A 321 -7.50 0.75 -35.96
N GLY A 322 -8.26 0.66 -34.85
CA GLY A 322 -9.61 1.27 -34.82
C GLY A 322 -10.14 1.69 -33.46
N GLY A 323 -9.66 2.83 -32.93
CA GLY A 323 -9.98 3.28 -31.56
C GLY A 323 -10.04 4.80 -31.31
N TRP A 324 -10.34 5.61 -32.33
CA TRP A 324 -10.76 7.01 -32.15
C TRP A 324 -12.21 7.16 -32.66
N VAL A 325 -12.93 8.16 -32.16
CA VAL A 325 -14.36 8.46 -32.44
C VAL A 325 -15.38 7.56 -31.74
N ARG A 326 -15.72 7.89 -30.49
CA ARG A 326 -17.11 8.06 -29.97
C ARG A 326 -17.11 8.39 -28.47
N LEU A 327 -17.20 9.68 -28.14
CA LEU A 327 -17.55 10.16 -26.80
C LEU A 327 -18.05 11.62 -26.87
N MET A 328 -19.20 11.79 -27.52
CA MET A 328 -20.15 12.91 -27.34
C MET A 328 -21.55 12.39 -27.66
N ILE A 329 -22.33 12.16 -26.60
CA ILE A 329 -23.78 12.34 -26.41
C ILE A 329 -24.01 12.03 -24.92
#